data_AF-R6DPE8-F1
#
_entry.id   AF-R6DPE8-F1
#
_cell.length_a   1.000
_cell.length_b   1.000
_cell.length_c   1.000
_cell.angle_alpha   90.00
_cell.angle_beta   90.00
_cell.angle_gamma   90.00
#
_symmetry.space_group_name_H-M   'P 1'
#
loop_
_entity.id
_entity.type
_entity.pdbx_description
1 polymer ?
#
loop_
_entity_poly.entity_id
_entity_poly.type
_entity_poly.pdbx_seq_one_letter_code
_entity_poly.pdbx_strand_id
1 'polypeptide(L)' 'MEELGKNPIIVTSPIVRMYFKKLTSEQFKDLIVISYNEIESDVELQSIGMVTV' A
#
# COMPACT_ATOMS: atom_id res chain seq x y z
N MET A 1 17.97 -4.19 11.85
CA MET A 1 18.85 -4.53 10.71
C MET A 1 18.07 -5.19 9.55
N GLU A 2 16.75 -5.00 9.44
CA GLU A 2 15.89 -5.62 8.41
C GLU A 2 14.96 -4.61 7.70
N GLU A 3 15.28 -3.32 7.71
CA GLU A 3 14.40 -2.28 7.14
C GLU A 3 14.75 -1.88 5.70
N LEU A 4 15.95 -2.20 5.21
CA LEU A 4 16.38 -1.87 3.85
C LEU A 4 16.31 -3.09 2.94
N GLY A 5 15.19 -3.27 2.25
CA GLY A 5 15.05 -4.30 1.22
C GLY A 5 13.64 -4.70 0.81
N LYS A 6 12.60 -4.26 1.55
CA LYS A 6 11.21 -4.52 1.17
C LYS A 6 10.65 -3.36 0.36
N ASN A 7 10.08 -3.65 -0.80
CA ASN A 7 9.33 -2.66 -1.58
C ASN A 7 8.09 -2.24 -0.77
N PRO A 8 7.88 -0.94 -0.50
CA PRO A 8 6.75 -0.50 0.31
C PRO A 8 5.43 -0.76 -0.42
N ILE A 9 4.45 -1.27 0.34
CA ILE A 9 3.09 -1.52 -0.13
C ILE A 9 2.16 -0.51 0.56
N ILE A 10 1.38 0.23 -0.21
CA ILE A 10 0.31 1.06 0.32
C ILE A 10 -0.94 0.21 0.48
N VAL A 11 -1.42 0.10 1.70
CA VAL A 11 -2.73 -0.49 2.02
C VAL A 11 -3.75 0.64 2.19
N THR A 12 -4.90 0.51 1.53
CA THR A 12 -5.95 1.54 1.56
C THR A 12 -7.37 0.95 1.59
N SER A 13 -8.39 1.78 1.69
CA SER A 13 -9.79 1.32 1.63
C SER A 13 -10.13 0.86 0.19
N PRO A 14 -10.95 -0.21 0.02
CA PRO A 14 -11.31 -0.73 -1.30
C PRO A 14 -11.86 0.34 -2.26
N ILE A 15 -12.66 1.26 -1.74
CA ILE A 15 -13.33 2.32 -2.51
C ILE A 15 -12.31 3.24 -3.20
N VAL A 16 -11.17 3.52 -2.56
CA VAL A 16 -10.17 4.48 -3.07
C VAL A 16 -8.96 3.80 -3.74
N ARG A 17 -8.83 2.47 -3.61
CA ARG A 17 -7.67 1.69 -4.10
C ARG A 17 -7.29 1.99 -5.55
N MET A 18 -8.25 1.91 -6.47
CA MET A 18 -7.97 2.14 -7.90
C MET A 18 -7.64 3.60 -8.19
N TYR A 19 -8.33 4.54 -7.53
CA TYR A 19 -8.09 5.97 -7.70
C TYR A 19 -6.71 6.36 -7.20
N PHE A 20 -6.31 5.87 -6.02
CA PHE A 20 -4.99 6.14 -5.45
C PHE A 20 -3.87 5.60 -6.35
N LYS A 21 -4.00 4.36 -6.88
CA LYS A 21 -3.02 3.82 -7.84
C LYS A 21 -2.96 4.68 -9.11
N LYS A 22 -4.09 5.08 -9.69
CA LYS A 22 -4.11 5.94 -10.90
C LYS A 22 -3.39 7.27 -10.65
N LEU A 23 -3.73 7.96 -9.56
CA LEU A 23 -3.14 9.25 -9.20
C LEU A 23 -1.62 9.15 -8.98
N THR A 24 -1.17 8.07 -8.33
CA THR A 24 0.25 7.90 -8.00
C THR A 24 1.08 7.32 -9.14
N SER A 25 0.49 6.61 -10.10
CA SER A 25 1.23 5.89 -11.16
C SER A 25 2.02 6.80 -12.10
N GLU A 26 1.64 8.07 -12.25
CA GLU A 26 2.39 9.03 -13.07
C GLU A 26 3.78 9.31 -12.52
N GLN A 27 3.91 9.39 -11.19
CA GLN A 27 5.16 9.68 -10.48
C GLN A 27 5.84 8.42 -9.94
N PHE A 28 5.06 7.41 -9.53
CA PHE A 28 5.51 6.18 -8.88
C PHE A 28 4.96 4.95 -9.60
N LYS A 29 5.54 4.64 -10.76
CA LYS A 29 5.08 3.55 -11.64
C LYS A 29 5.02 2.19 -10.93
N ASP A 30 6.05 1.90 -10.14
CA ASP A 30 6.22 0.60 -9.46
C ASP A 30 5.60 0.55 -8.05
N LEU A 31 4.88 1.61 -7.63
CA LEU A 31 4.24 1.63 -6.31
C LEU A 31 3.13 0.58 -6.24
N ILE A 32 3.24 -0.34 -5.28
CA ILE A 32 2.23 -1.35 -5.03
C ILE A 32 1.12 -0.74 -4.17
N VAL A 33 -0.12 -0.80 -4.67
CA VAL A 33 -1.29 -0.32 -3.96
C VAL A 33 -2.32 -1.44 -3.90
N ILE A 34 -2.67 -1.85 -2.69
CA ILE A 34 -3.69 -2.86 -2.41
C ILE A 34 -4.72 -2.31 -1.44
N SER A 35 -5.88 -2.95 -1.39
CA SER A 35 -6.90 -2.71 -0.39
C SER A 35 -6.88 -3.75 0.71
N TYR A 36 -7.46 -3.42 1.86
CA TYR A 36 -7.69 -4.38 2.94
C TYR A 36 -8.44 -5.64 2.49
N ASN A 37 -9.26 -5.57 1.42
CA ASN A 37 -9.99 -6.73 0.89
C ASN A 37 -9.14 -7.67 0.02
N GLU A 38 -7.92 -7.26 -0.37
CA GLU A 38 -6.98 -8.09 -1.14
C GLU A 38 -6.02 -8.87 -0.23
N ILE A 39 -6.24 -8.81 1.09
CA ILE A 39 -5.38 -9.41 2.12
C ILE A 39 -6.17 -10.55 2.76
N GLU A 40 -5.55 -11.74 2.84
CA GLU A 40 -6.13 -12.90 3.52
C GLU A 40 -6.35 -12.59 5.01
N SER A 41 -7.44 -13.11 5.57
CA SER A 41 -7.88 -12.77 6.93
C SER A 41 -6.97 -13.30 8.04
N ASP A 42 -6.09 -14.25 7.72
CA ASP A 42 -5.09 -14.83 8.62
C ASP A 42 -3.73 -14.10 8.56
N VAL A 43 -3.60 -13.06 7.73
CA VAL A 43 -2.38 -12.27 7.61
C VAL A 43 -2.37 -11.12 8.64
N GLU A 44 -1.35 -11.10 9.49
CA GLU A 44 -1.10 -9.98 10.39
C GLU A 44 -0.39 -8.81 9.67
N LEU A 45 -0.93 -7.61 9.85
CA LEU A 45 -0.39 -6.39 9.25
C LEU A 45 0.38 -5.57 10.28
N GLN A 46 1.64 -5.26 9.96
CA GLN A 46 2.44 -4.30 10.71
C GLN A 46 2.65 -3.04 9.87
N SER A 47 2.04 -1.93 10.28
CA SER A 47 2.25 -0.64 9.64
C SER A 47 3.62 -0.07 10.02
N ILE A 48 4.45 0.20 9.01
CA ILE A 48 5.74 0.88 9.16
C ILE A 48 5.61 2.41 9.22
N GLY A 49 4.46 2.95 8.81
CA GLY A 49 4.16 4.38 8.80
C GLY A 49 2.77 4.67 8.23
N MET A 50 2.31 5.91 8.40
CA MET A 50 1.03 6.39 7.87
C MET A 50 1.26 7.66 7.05
N VAL A 51 0.50 7.81 5.97
CA VAL A 51 0.48 9.04 5.17
C VAL A 51 -0.53 10.01 5.78
N THR A 52 -0.08 11.23 6.09
CA THR A 52 -0.91 12.33 6.59
C THR A 52 -0.72 13.57 5.73
N VAL A 53 -1.69 14.48 5.74
CA VAL A 53 -1.61 15.79 5.09
C VAL A 53 -1.14 16.84 6.09
#